data_AF-K1YVL0-F1
#
_entry.id   AF-K1YVL0-F1
#
_cell.length_a   1.000
_cell.length_b   1.000
_cell.length_c   1.000
_cell.angle_alpha   90.00
_cell.angle_beta   90.00
_cell.angle_gamma   90.00
#
_symmetry.space_group_name_H-M   'P 1'
#
loop_
_entity.id
_entity.type
_entity.pdbx_description
1 polymer ?
#
loop_
_entity_poly.entity_id
_entity_poly.type
_entity_poly.pdbx_seq_one_letter_code
_entity_poly.pdbx_strand_id
1 'polypeptide(L)'
;LLPKEESGVVAYQDSNIDKSWPAPLNVLFPFGIHEMNILRNVWQYGFLLYPWMSILSILGIIFVFKDKGWRPLLIITFGLSIWLAFVYGSWKFTDNPDASILTLGNSYVRYWLPLFVLGSLFAGIAVDKIGAWLKRRDFPFADFGPWLIIFLVFLFSVRLVIWGNDGFIQTHDNLESFTEKKQIVLEQTPPDCIIIVDMADKYIFPDRSVITPLRDENVYQAIPEILDQTSMFYFGITLPKTDIEHLQSVVFAENDIQFRKIATVGDESLYAIIKN
;
A
#
# COMPACT_ATOMS: atom_id res chain seq x y z
N LEU A 1 -34.42 2.28 -1.17
CA LEU A 1 -33.81 2.75 0.09
C LEU A 1 -32.78 1.73 0.56
N LEU A 2 -31.62 1.71 -0.10
CA LEU A 2 -30.33 1.23 0.39
C LEU A 2 -29.29 2.10 -0.33
N PRO A 3 -28.31 2.72 0.36
CA PRO A 3 -27.40 3.68 -0.26
C PRO A 3 -26.30 2.97 -1.05
N LYS A 4 -25.86 3.66 -2.11
CA LYS A 4 -24.66 3.40 -2.90
C LYS A 4 -23.44 3.11 -2.01
N GLU A 5 -22.85 1.92 -2.14
CA GLU A 5 -21.41 1.80 -1.97
C GLU A 5 -20.79 2.15 -3.31
N GLU A 6 -20.34 3.39 -3.42
CA GLU A 6 -19.47 3.83 -4.50
C GLU A 6 -18.17 3.06 -4.39
N SER A 7 -18.02 2.08 -5.29
CA SER A 7 -16.75 1.59 -5.81
C SER A 7 -16.01 2.75 -6.45
N GLY A 8 -15.46 3.62 -5.60
CA GLY A 8 -14.63 4.74 -5.98
C GLY A 8 -13.20 4.44 -5.58
N VAL A 9 -12.36 4.08 -6.55
CA VAL A 9 -10.94 4.41 -6.48
C VAL A 9 -10.90 5.93 -6.60
N VAL A 10 -11.14 6.59 -5.48
CA VAL A 10 -10.89 8.00 -5.35
C VAL A 10 -9.94 8.13 -4.19
N ALA A 11 -8.75 8.61 -4.49
CA ALA A 11 -7.99 9.41 -3.54
C ALA A 11 -8.78 10.72 -3.30
N TYR A 12 -10.01 10.62 -2.79
CA TYR A 12 -10.58 11.71 -2.03
C TYR A 12 -9.75 11.67 -0.76
N GLN A 13 -8.77 12.57 -0.73
CA GLN A 13 -8.42 13.26 0.50
C GLN A 13 -9.75 13.74 1.06
N ASP A 14 -10.41 12.86 1.83
CA ASP A 14 -11.64 13.14 2.55
C ASP A 14 -11.20 14.08 3.67
N SER A 15 -10.89 15.32 3.28
CA SER A 15 -10.52 16.41 4.15
C SER A 15 -11.77 16.93 4.83
N ASN A 16 -12.58 16.01 5.38
CA ASN A 16 -13.20 16.22 6.66
C ASN A 16 -12.09 16.26 7.73
N ILE A 17 -11.08 17.11 7.53
CA ILE A 17 -10.38 17.73 8.63
C ILE A 17 -11.51 18.47 9.31
N ASP A 18 -11.98 17.91 10.42
CA ASP A 18 -12.90 18.57 11.30
C ASP A 18 -12.20 19.86 11.73
N LYS A 19 -12.41 20.96 10.98
CA LYS A 19 -11.76 22.27 11.15
C LYS A 19 -12.21 22.95 12.45
N SER A 20 -12.77 22.19 13.38
CA SER A 20 -13.18 22.57 14.72
C SER A 20 -12.02 22.62 15.72
N TRP A 21 -10.86 22.05 15.38
CA TRP A 21 -9.71 21.99 16.28
C TRP A 21 -8.84 23.25 16.20
N PRO A 22 -8.30 23.75 17.34
CA PRO A 22 -7.38 24.87 17.35
C PRO A 22 -6.09 24.54 16.57
N ALA A 23 -5.55 25.55 15.89
CA ALA A 23 -4.37 25.45 15.01
C ALA A 23 -3.21 24.55 15.50
N PRO A 24 -2.75 24.61 16.77
CA PRO A 24 -1.67 23.73 17.23
C PRO A 24 -2.03 22.25 17.21
N LEU A 25 -3.30 21.88 17.40
CA LEU A 25 -3.71 20.48 17.34
C LEU A 25 -3.84 19.98 15.90
N ASN A 26 -4.16 20.84 14.92
CA ASN A 26 -4.13 20.46 13.51
C ASN A 26 -2.71 20.18 13.02
N VAL A 27 -1.69 20.79 13.62
CA VAL A 27 -0.29 20.48 13.34
C VAL A 27 0.11 19.12 13.94
N LEU A 28 -0.38 18.81 15.13
CA LEU A 28 -0.07 17.54 15.81
C LEU A 28 -0.89 16.35 15.29
N PHE A 29 -2.12 16.60 14.84
CA PHE A 29 -3.06 15.59 14.33
C PHE A 29 -3.64 16.07 12.98
N PRO A 30 -2.82 16.10 11.92
CA PRO A 30 -3.23 16.62 10.61
C PRO A 30 -4.37 15.82 9.96
N PHE A 31 -4.62 14.60 10.43
CA PHE A 31 -5.66 13.70 9.92
C PHE A 31 -6.84 13.51 10.90
N GLY A 32 -6.92 14.35 11.94
CA GLY A 32 -7.88 14.14 13.03
C GLY A 32 -7.58 12.90 13.87
N ILE A 33 -8.56 12.49 14.69
CA ILE A 33 -8.49 11.27 15.51
C ILE A 33 -9.64 10.37 15.09
N HIS A 34 -9.29 9.17 14.63
CA HIS A 34 -10.26 8.14 14.22
C HIS A 34 -9.94 6.83 14.92
N GLU A 35 -10.59 6.56 16.05
CA GLU A 35 -10.21 5.48 16.97
C GLU A 35 -10.22 4.11 16.31
N MET A 36 -11.22 3.84 15.47
CA MET A 36 -11.33 2.56 14.78
C MET A 36 -10.22 2.36 13.74
N ASN A 37 -9.80 3.44 13.06
CA ASN A 37 -8.68 3.39 12.12
C ASN A 37 -7.37 3.17 12.89
N ILE A 38 -7.17 3.87 14.00
CA ILE A 38 -6.00 3.72 14.86
C ILE A 38 -5.85 2.26 15.28
N LEU A 39 -6.91 1.68 15.85
CA LEU A 39 -6.89 0.29 16.33
C LEU A 39 -6.61 -0.69 15.19
N ARG A 40 -7.28 -0.52 14.05
CA ARG A 40 -7.09 -1.37 12.88
C ARG A 40 -5.65 -1.30 12.37
N ASN A 41 -5.12 -0.11 12.18
CA ASN A 41 -3.79 0.11 11.63
C ASN A 41 -2.69 -0.36 12.60
N VAL A 42 -2.82 -0.06 13.89
CA VAL A 42 -1.91 -0.58 14.94
C VAL A 42 -1.92 -2.11 14.93
N TRP A 43 -3.11 -2.73 14.84
CA TRP A 43 -3.23 -4.18 14.80
C TRP A 43 -2.57 -4.78 13.55
N GLN A 44 -2.91 -4.26 12.38
CA GLN A 44 -2.42 -4.76 11.10
C GLN A 44 -0.91 -4.54 10.94
N TYR A 45 -0.45 -3.30 11.05
CA TYR A 45 0.93 -2.94 10.74
C TYR A 45 1.87 -3.09 11.94
N GLY A 46 1.38 -2.90 13.16
CA GLY A 46 2.19 -3.07 14.38
C GLY A 46 2.34 -4.54 14.82
N PHE A 47 1.33 -5.38 14.62
CA PHE A 47 1.32 -6.75 15.14
C PHE A 47 1.23 -7.83 14.05
N LEU A 48 0.32 -7.70 13.07
CA LEU A 48 0.11 -8.77 12.08
C LEU A 48 1.14 -8.80 10.95
N LEU A 49 1.82 -7.69 10.68
CA LEU A 49 2.81 -7.64 9.61
C LEU A 49 4.04 -8.53 9.91
N TYR A 50 4.50 -8.52 11.16
CA TYR A 50 5.64 -9.32 11.62
C TYR A 50 5.34 -9.99 12.97
N PRO A 51 4.40 -10.94 13.05
CA PRO A 51 3.86 -11.42 14.32
C PRO A 51 4.92 -12.04 15.23
N TRP A 52 5.89 -12.77 14.67
CA TRP A 52 7.00 -13.33 15.45
C TRP A 52 7.88 -12.23 16.07
N MET A 53 8.16 -11.15 15.34
CA MET A 53 8.92 -10.01 15.86
C MET A 53 8.12 -9.25 16.91
N SER A 54 6.82 -9.01 16.69
CA SER A 54 5.98 -8.30 17.65
C SER A 54 5.86 -9.07 18.96
N ILE A 55 5.67 -10.39 18.91
CA ILE A 55 5.66 -11.25 20.11
C ILE A 55 7.00 -11.16 20.87
N LEU A 56 8.13 -11.35 20.18
CA LEU A 56 9.45 -11.28 20.83
C LEU A 56 9.73 -9.88 21.40
N SER A 57 9.32 -8.82 20.69
CA SER A 57 9.49 -7.43 21.14
C SER A 57 8.72 -7.18 22.45
N ILE A 58 7.46 -7.62 22.52
CA ILE A 58 6.63 -7.50 23.73
C ILE A 58 7.24 -8.26 24.90
N LEU A 59 7.68 -9.50 24.67
CA LEU A 59 8.36 -10.29 25.70
C LEU A 59 9.63 -9.60 26.21
N GLY A 60 10.41 -9.01 25.30
CA GLY A 60 11.59 -8.23 25.62
C GLY A 60 11.28 -7.04 26.52
N ILE A 61 10.25 -6.26 26.15
CA ILE A 61 9.75 -5.13 26.96
C ILE A 61 9.35 -5.61 28.36
N ILE A 62 8.61 -6.72 28.47
CA ILE A 62 8.21 -7.29 29.76
C ILE A 62 9.42 -7.63 30.63
N PHE A 63 10.47 -8.23 30.06
CA PHE A 63 11.67 -8.59 30.81
C PHE A 63 12.45 -7.40 31.35
N VAL A 64 12.46 -6.27 30.64
CA VAL A 64 13.22 -5.07 31.05
C VAL A 64 12.38 -3.97 31.67
N PHE A 65 11.06 -4.17 31.79
CA PHE A 65 10.13 -3.14 32.29
C PHE A 65 10.53 -2.55 33.65
N LYS A 66 11.11 -3.38 34.54
CA LYS A 66 11.55 -2.96 35.88
C LYS A 66 13.01 -2.49 35.93
N ASP A 67 13.78 -2.73 34.87
CA ASP A 67 15.19 -2.37 34.82
C ASP A 67 15.36 -0.87 34.57
N LYS A 68 16.03 -0.17 35.50
CA LYS A 68 16.25 1.27 35.40
C LYS A 68 17.12 1.64 34.19
N GLY A 69 18.02 0.76 33.75
CA GLY A 69 18.90 1.01 32.60
C GLY A 69 18.14 1.11 31.27
N TRP A 70 17.01 0.41 31.15
CA TRP A 70 16.21 0.37 29.92
C TRP A 70 15.08 1.41 29.90
N ARG A 71 14.84 2.12 31.01
CA ARG A 71 13.76 3.12 31.12
C ARG A 71 13.77 4.17 30.01
N PRO A 72 14.91 4.79 29.64
CA PRO A 72 14.91 5.79 28.57
C PRO A 72 14.42 5.21 27.24
N LEU A 73 14.88 4.01 26.87
CA LEU A 73 14.48 3.35 25.63
C LEU A 73 13.00 2.95 25.65
N LEU A 74 12.49 2.47 26.79
CA LEU A 74 11.06 2.17 26.97
C LEU A 74 10.19 3.40 26.82
N ILE A 75 10.58 4.53 27.43
CA ILE A 75 9.85 5.80 27.33
C ILE A 75 9.84 6.29 25.88
N ILE A 76 10.99 6.27 25.19
CA ILE A 76 11.09 6.66 23.78
C ILE A 76 10.23 5.75 22.91
N THR A 77 10.32 4.44 23.09
CA THR A 77 9.56 3.47 22.29
C THR A 77 8.06 3.61 22.51
N PHE A 78 7.62 3.74 23.76
CA PHE A 78 6.22 3.93 24.10
C PHE A 78 5.69 5.28 23.60
N GLY A 79 6.42 6.37 23.83
CA GLY A 79 6.07 7.70 23.34
C GLY A 79 5.97 7.75 21.82
N LEU A 80 6.94 7.16 21.12
CA LEU A 80 6.93 7.06 19.66
C LEU A 80 5.77 6.17 19.17
N SER A 81 5.48 5.07 19.85
CA SER A 81 4.38 4.18 19.48
C SER A 81 3.02 4.85 19.60
N ILE A 82 2.80 5.62 20.68
CA ILE A 82 1.59 6.41 20.87
C ILE A 82 1.50 7.46 19.78
N TRP A 83 2.58 8.23 19.58
CA TRP A 83 2.58 9.31 18.60
C TRP A 83 2.29 8.78 17.18
N LEU A 84 2.96 7.71 16.75
CA LEU A 84 2.71 7.08 15.45
C LEU A 84 1.30 6.52 15.35
N ALA A 85 0.78 5.89 16.41
CA ALA A 85 -0.59 5.38 16.43
C ALA A 85 -1.61 6.51 16.25
N PHE A 86 -1.45 7.66 16.89
CA PHE A 86 -2.42 8.75 16.73
C PHE A 86 -2.25 9.50 15.39
N VAL A 87 -1.01 9.82 15.00
CA VAL A 87 -0.75 10.58 13.77
C VAL A 87 -1.04 9.73 12.54
N TYR A 88 -0.38 8.58 12.44
CA TYR A 88 -0.50 7.73 11.25
C TYR A 88 -1.62 6.71 11.38
N GLY A 89 -1.97 6.25 12.59
CA GLY A 89 -3.07 5.29 12.75
C GLY A 89 -4.45 5.88 12.43
N SER A 90 -4.67 7.18 12.60
CA SER A 90 -5.95 7.82 12.25
C SER A 90 -6.20 7.86 10.73
N TRP A 91 -5.14 7.74 9.94
CA TRP A 91 -5.19 7.92 8.49
C TRP A 91 -5.69 6.65 7.77
N LYS A 92 -6.45 6.83 6.69
CA LYS A 92 -6.89 5.80 5.75
C LYS A 92 -6.06 5.89 4.46
N PHE A 93 -5.21 4.90 4.21
CA PHE A 93 -4.47 4.75 2.96
C PHE A 93 -5.12 3.69 2.08
N THR A 94 -5.31 4.01 0.80
CA THR A 94 -5.78 3.10 -0.24
C THR A 94 -4.78 3.12 -1.39
N ASP A 95 -3.57 2.60 -1.13
CA ASP A 95 -2.51 2.45 -2.16
C ASP A 95 -2.71 1.16 -2.99
N ASN A 96 -3.36 0.15 -2.40
CA ASN A 96 -3.76 -1.07 -3.08
C ASN A 96 -5.28 -1.02 -3.35
N PRO A 97 -5.75 -1.35 -4.56
CA PRO A 97 -7.18 -1.50 -4.86
C PRO A 97 -7.92 -2.40 -3.85
N ASP A 98 -7.23 -3.41 -3.31
CA ASP A 98 -7.72 -4.20 -2.18
C ASP A 98 -7.07 -3.75 -0.86
N ALA A 99 -7.84 -2.98 -0.09
CA ALA A 99 -7.43 -2.48 1.22
C ALA A 99 -7.32 -3.57 2.31
N SER A 100 -7.74 -4.81 2.03
CA SER A 100 -7.62 -5.93 2.96
C SER A 100 -6.24 -6.60 2.92
N ILE A 101 -5.48 -6.39 1.84
CA ILE A 101 -4.17 -7.01 1.66
C ILE A 101 -3.12 -6.23 2.45
N LEU A 102 -2.58 -6.88 3.48
CA LEU A 102 -1.43 -6.37 4.21
C LEU A 102 -0.18 -6.55 3.34
N THR A 103 0.40 -5.44 2.90
CA THR A 103 1.56 -5.40 2.00
C THR A 103 2.65 -4.48 2.55
N LEU A 104 3.91 -4.85 2.32
CA LEU A 104 5.09 -3.99 2.46
C LEU A 104 5.13 -2.90 1.38
N GLY A 105 4.50 -3.15 0.22
CA GLY A 105 4.39 -2.19 -0.87
C GLY A 105 3.60 -0.94 -0.51
N ASN A 106 2.74 -1.01 0.52
CA ASN A 106 2.01 0.16 1.02
C ASN A 106 2.99 1.19 1.60
N SER A 107 2.90 2.44 1.11
CA SER A 107 3.73 3.54 1.58
C SER A 107 3.65 3.72 3.11
N TYR A 108 2.52 3.34 3.69
CA TYR A 108 2.22 3.39 5.11
C TYR A 108 3.22 2.66 6.01
N VAL A 109 3.73 1.50 5.58
CA VAL A 109 4.64 0.67 6.39
C VAL A 109 5.91 1.42 6.79
N ARG A 110 6.35 2.35 5.94
CA ARG A 110 7.58 3.13 6.14
C ARG A 110 7.52 3.98 7.40
N TYR A 111 6.35 4.49 7.76
CA TYR A 111 6.17 5.31 8.96
C TYR A 111 6.31 4.51 10.26
N TRP A 112 6.07 3.19 10.19
CA TRP A 112 6.22 2.27 11.34
C TRP A 112 7.66 1.74 11.48
N LEU A 113 8.53 1.97 10.50
CA LEU A 113 9.89 1.43 10.48
C LEU A 113 10.71 1.74 11.75
N PRO A 114 10.66 2.95 12.34
CA PRO A 114 11.35 3.21 13.60
C PRO A 114 10.94 2.27 14.74
N LEU A 115 9.66 1.88 14.81
CA LEU A 115 9.18 0.94 15.82
C LEU A 115 9.64 -0.49 15.55
N PHE A 116 9.79 -0.89 14.28
CA PHE A 116 10.36 -2.20 13.96
C PHE A 116 11.83 -2.28 14.36
N VAL A 117 12.60 -1.20 14.15
CA VAL A 117 14.00 -1.11 14.61
C VAL A 117 14.08 -1.19 16.13
N LEU A 118 13.31 -0.37 16.86
CA LEU A 118 13.29 -0.41 18.33
C LEU A 118 12.79 -1.77 18.85
N GLY A 119 11.74 -2.32 18.24
CA GLY A 119 11.20 -3.65 18.57
C GLY A 119 12.25 -4.74 18.44
N SER A 120 13.09 -4.70 17.39
CA SER A 120 14.16 -5.68 17.18
C SER A 120 15.17 -5.74 18.34
N LEU A 121 15.45 -4.59 18.98
CA LEU A 121 16.31 -4.53 20.16
C LEU A 121 15.68 -5.31 21.32
N PHE A 122 14.39 -5.09 21.60
CA PHE A 122 13.66 -5.81 22.63
C PHE A 122 13.51 -7.29 22.28
N ALA A 123 13.29 -7.64 21.01
CA ALA A 123 13.26 -9.02 20.56
C ALA A 123 14.58 -9.75 20.86
N GLY A 124 15.72 -9.10 20.64
CA GLY A 124 17.03 -9.64 21.03
C GLY A 124 17.16 -9.89 22.53
N ILE A 125 16.63 -8.98 23.36
CA ILE A 125 16.60 -9.17 24.82
C ILE A 125 15.71 -10.37 25.20
N ALA A 126 14.56 -10.55 24.54
CA ALA A 126 13.71 -11.70 24.79
C ALA A 126 14.47 -13.02 24.54
N VAL A 127 15.19 -13.11 23.42
CA VAL A 127 16.01 -14.28 23.08
C VAL A 127 17.08 -14.53 24.14
N ASP A 128 17.81 -13.50 24.57
CA ASP A 128 18.83 -13.59 25.63
C ASP A 128 18.23 -14.08 26.97
N LYS A 129 17.14 -13.44 27.42
CA LYS A 129 16.51 -13.77 28.71
C LYS A 129 15.86 -15.14 28.72
N ILE A 130 15.25 -15.57 27.61
CA ILE A 130 14.71 -16.93 27.45
C ILE A 130 15.87 -17.94 27.52
N GLY A 131 16.97 -17.68 26.81
CA GLY A 131 18.16 -18.53 26.87
C GLY A 131 18.72 -18.66 28.29
N ALA A 132 18.89 -17.54 28.99
CA ALA A 132 19.37 -17.53 30.37
C ALA A 132 18.39 -18.28 31.32
N TRP A 133 17.09 -18.14 31.11
CA TRP A 133 16.08 -18.85 31.90
C TRP A 133 16.12 -20.36 31.68
N LEU A 134 16.29 -20.82 30.43
CA LEU A 134 16.44 -22.24 30.10
C LEU A 134 17.68 -22.82 30.77
N LYS A 135 18.82 -22.11 30.73
CA LYS A 135 20.06 -22.54 31.37
C LYS A 135 19.93 -22.71 32.88
N ARG A 136 19.20 -21.82 33.55
CA ARG A 136 18.97 -21.89 35.01
C ARG A 136 18.10 -23.07 35.45
N ARG A 137 17.39 -23.71 34.52
CA ARG A 137 16.49 -24.84 34.79
C ARG A 137 17.16 -26.19 34.52
N ASP A 138 18.46 -26.20 34.24
CA ASP A 138 19.23 -27.39 33.84
C ASP A 138 18.56 -28.18 32.71
N PHE A 139 17.88 -27.47 31.81
CA PHE A 139 17.22 -28.11 30.67
C PHE A 139 18.29 -28.73 29.75
N PRO A 140 18.17 -30.02 29.41
CA PRO A 140 19.03 -30.59 28.37
C PRO A 140 18.77 -29.78 27.10
N PHE A 141 19.83 -29.31 26.44
CA PHE A 141 19.78 -28.43 25.26
C PHE A 141 19.49 -26.94 25.50
N ALA A 142 19.61 -26.42 26.72
CA ALA A 142 19.44 -25.00 27.00
C ALA A 142 20.32 -24.08 26.13
N ASP A 143 21.52 -24.51 25.75
CA ASP A 143 22.41 -23.79 24.83
C ASP A 143 21.86 -23.68 23.40
N PHE A 144 21.01 -24.62 22.97
CA PHE A 144 20.41 -24.63 21.63
C PHE A 144 19.11 -23.80 21.57
N GLY A 145 18.49 -23.47 22.71
CA GLY A 145 17.22 -22.74 22.77
C GLY A 145 17.23 -21.41 21.99
N PRO A 146 18.20 -20.50 22.26
CA PRO A 146 18.32 -19.24 21.51
C PRO A 146 18.51 -19.46 20.00
N TRP A 147 19.34 -20.43 19.62
CA TRP A 147 19.58 -20.77 18.22
C TRP A 147 18.32 -21.29 17.53
N LEU A 148 17.51 -22.08 18.23
CA LEU A 148 16.21 -22.52 17.71
C LEU A 148 15.27 -21.33 17.49
N ILE A 149 15.20 -20.38 18.42
CA ILE A 149 14.37 -19.18 18.25
C ILE A 149 14.85 -18.36 17.04
N ILE A 150 16.16 -18.12 16.93
CA ILE A 150 16.76 -17.40 15.79
C ILE A 150 16.46 -18.13 14.48
N PHE A 151 16.59 -19.47 14.46
CA PHE A 151 16.29 -20.28 13.29
C PHE A 151 14.81 -20.20 12.88
N LEU A 152 13.89 -20.22 13.84
CA LEU A 152 12.46 -20.02 13.56
C LEU A 152 12.18 -18.62 13.01
N VAL A 153 12.75 -17.58 13.61
CA VAL A 153 12.65 -16.19 13.09
C VAL A 153 13.18 -16.11 11.66
N PHE A 154 14.31 -16.77 11.38
CA PHE A 154 14.87 -16.87 10.05
C PHE A 154 13.90 -17.56 9.07
N LEU A 155 13.34 -18.72 9.42
CA LEU A 155 12.38 -19.42 8.57
C LEU A 155 11.14 -18.59 8.26
N PHE A 156 10.57 -17.90 9.26
CA PHE A 156 9.42 -17.02 9.03
C PHE A 156 9.78 -15.81 8.16
N SER A 157 10.97 -15.24 8.35
CA SER A 157 11.45 -14.12 7.53
C SER A 157 11.69 -14.54 6.08
N VAL A 158 12.32 -15.70 5.86
CA VAL A 158 12.49 -16.29 4.52
C VAL A 158 11.13 -16.56 3.88
N ARG A 159 10.18 -17.10 4.64
CA ARG A 159 8.82 -17.33 4.14
C ARG A 159 8.18 -16.04 3.64
N LEU A 160 8.28 -14.97 4.42
CA LEU A 160 7.72 -13.66 4.06
C LEU A 160 8.42 -13.05 2.84
N VAL A 161 9.75 -13.13 2.76
CA VAL A 161 10.53 -12.55 1.66
C VAL A 161 10.33 -13.30 0.34
N ILE A 162 10.19 -14.63 0.38
CA ILE A 162 10.04 -15.43 -0.84
C ILE A 162 8.58 -15.52 -1.29
N TRP A 163 7.66 -15.83 -0.36
CA TRP A 163 6.25 -16.14 -0.66
C TRP A 163 5.24 -15.11 -0.10
N GLY A 164 5.69 -13.99 0.47
CA GLY A 164 4.79 -12.92 0.87
C GLY A 164 4.12 -12.25 -0.33
N ASN A 165 3.12 -11.40 -0.07
CA ASN A 165 2.39 -10.64 -1.11
C ASN A 165 3.32 -9.71 -1.90
N ASP A 166 4.36 -9.17 -1.25
CA ASP A 166 5.45 -8.42 -1.90
C ASP A 166 6.75 -9.24 -1.93
N GLY A 167 6.61 -10.57 -1.92
CA GLY A 167 7.73 -11.49 -1.95
C GLY A 167 8.37 -11.58 -3.34
N PHE A 168 9.50 -12.27 -3.41
CA PHE A 168 10.27 -12.42 -4.64
C PHE A 168 9.46 -13.08 -5.76
N ILE A 169 8.70 -14.15 -5.45
CA ILE A 169 7.92 -14.88 -6.45
C ILE A 169 6.82 -13.99 -7.04
N GLN A 170 5.99 -13.38 -6.20
CA GLN A 170 4.91 -12.51 -6.67
C GLN A 170 5.44 -11.30 -7.45
N THR A 171 6.57 -10.73 -7.00
CA THR A 171 7.21 -9.61 -7.71
C THR A 171 7.70 -10.03 -9.09
N HIS A 172 8.30 -11.21 -9.20
CA HIS A 172 8.73 -11.77 -10.47
C HIS A 172 7.54 -11.96 -11.43
N ASP A 173 6.46 -12.60 -10.95
CA ASP A 173 5.26 -12.86 -11.76
C ASP A 173 4.59 -11.56 -12.21
N ASN A 174 4.56 -10.54 -11.34
CA ASN A 174 4.05 -9.21 -11.69
C ASN A 174 4.91 -8.55 -12.78
N LEU A 175 6.25 -8.66 -12.71
CA LEU A 175 7.15 -8.10 -13.73
C LEU A 175 6.98 -8.79 -15.09
N GLU A 176 6.79 -10.11 -15.10
CA GLU A 176 6.49 -10.85 -16.33
C GLU A 176 5.15 -10.39 -16.93
N SER A 177 4.11 -10.28 -16.09
CA SER A 177 2.81 -9.75 -16.52
C SER A 177 2.88 -8.32 -17.06
N PHE A 178 3.64 -7.43 -16.41
CA PHE A 178 3.83 -6.06 -16.91
C PHE A 178 4.57 -6.04 -18.25
N THR A 179 5.51 -6.96 -18.47
CA THR A 179 6.21 -7.08 -19.75
C THR A 179 5.27 -7.53 -20.86
N GLU A 180 4.40 -8.52 -20.60
CA GLU A 180 3.37 -8.97 -21.54
C GLU A 180 2.37 -7.85 -21.86
N LYS A 181 1.83 -7.20 -20.83
CA LYS A 181 0.89 -6.07 -20.97
C LYS A 181 1.51 -4.94 -21.79
N LYS A 182 2.75 -4.56 -21.48
CA LYS A 182 3.51 -3.57 -22.23
C LYS A 182 3.62 -3.97 -23.70
N GLN A 183 4.01 -5.20 -24.01
CA GLN A 183 4.18 -5.67 -25.37
C GLN A 183 2.88 -5.55 -26.17
N ILE A 184 1.75 -5.97 -25.60
CA ILE A 184 0.44 -5.87 -26.24
C ILE A 184 0.08 -4.41 -26.52
N VAL A 185 0.32 -3.52 -25.55
CA VAL A 185 0.08 -2.08 -25.74
C VAL A 185 0.95 -1.53 -26.89
N LEU A 186 2.23 -1.89 -26.93
CA LEU A 186 3.15 -1.40 -27.98
C LEU A 186 2.80 -1.95 -29.37
N GLU A 187 2.33 -3.19 -29.47
CA GLU A 187 1.93 -3.81 -30.74
C GLU A 187 0.59 -3.27 -31.27
N GLN A 188 -0.32 -2.88 -30.38
CA GLN A 188 -1.68 -2.44 -30.71
C GLN A 188 -1.84 -0.92 -30.79
N THR A 189 -0.77 -0.16 -30.56
CA THR A 189 -0.79 1.31 -30.58
C THR A 189 0.32 1.90 -31.46
N PRO A 190 0.06 3.00 -32.20
CA PRO A 190 1.10 3.73 -32.93
C PRO A 190 2.20 4.27 -32.01
N PRO A 191 3.46 4.40 -32.48
CA PRO A 191 4.57 4.92 -31.67
C PRO A 191 4.39 6.35 -31.14
N ASP A 192 3.66 7.19 -31.86
CA ASP A 192 3.44 8.61 -31.60
C ASP A 192 2.12 8.90 -30.85
N CYS A 193 1.44 7.86 -30.36
CA CYS A 193 0.19 8.00 -29.62
C CYS A 193 0.40 8.44 -28.17
N ILE A 194 -0.67 8.94 -27.56
CA ILE A 194 -0.75 9.19 -26.12
C ILE A 194 -1.66 8.16 -25.47
N ILE A 195 -1.22 7.58 -24.35
CA ILE A 195 -1.98 6.57 -23.60
C ILE A 195 -2.34 7.11 -22.23
N ILE A 196 -3.63 7.24 -21.97
CA ILE A 196 -4.15 7.53 -20.64
C ILE A 196 -4.10 6.24 -19.82
N VAL A 197 -3.47 6.30 -18.65
CA VAL A 197 -3.30 5.14 -17.78
C VAL A 197 -3.66 5.46 -16.33
N ASP A 198 -4.12 4.44 -15.60
CA ASP A 198 -4.38 4.58 -14.16
C ASP A 198 -3.12 4.24 -13.34
N MET A 199 -2.50 3.08 -13.59
CA MET A 199 -1.31 2.59 -12.83
C MET A 199 -0.19 2.04 -13.74
N ALA A 200 -0.36 2.11 -15.05
CA ALA A 200 0.53 1.47 -16.03
C ALA A 200 1.65 2.40 -16.55
N ASP A 201 1.75 3.62 -16.03
CA ASP A 201 2.73 4.63 -16.41
C ASP A 201 4.16 4.10 -16.30
N LYS A 202 4.46 3.38 -15.21
CA LYS A 202 5.81 2.92 -14.87
C LYS A 202 6.44 1.95 -15.85
N TYR A 203 5.63 1.17 -16.59
CA TYR A 203 6.14 0.19 -17.54
C TYR A 203 5.87 0.57 -19.00
N ILE A 204 4.93 1.48 -19.26
CA ILE A 204 4.64 1.98 -20.61
C ILE A 204 5.57 3.13 -21.00
N PHE A 205 5.87 4.05 -20.07
CA PHE A 205 6.86 5.10 -20.30
C PHE A 205 8.30 4.53 -20.25
N PRO A 206 9.23 4.98 -21.11
CA PRO A 206 9.14 6.07 -22.09
C PRO A 206 8.74 5.65 -23.51
N ASP A 207 8.40 4.38 -23.73
CA ASP A 207 8.11 3.87 -25.09
C ASP A 207 6.81 4.44 -25.68
N ARG A 208 5.91 4.92 -24.82
CA ARG A 208 4.76 5.77 -25.20
C ARG A 208 4.64 6.95 -24.25
N SER A 209 4.09 8.04 -24.76
CA SER A 209 3.66 9.18 -23.95
C SER A 209 2.44 8.80 -23.12
N VAL A 210 2.46 9.11 -21.83
CA VAL A 210 1.40 8.74 -20.90
C VAL A 210 0.78 9.94 -20.19
N ILE A 211 -0.51 9.86 -19.88
CA ILE A 211 -1.26 10.81 -19.05
C ILE A 211 -1.93 10.04 -17.91
N THR A 212 -1.92 10.57 -16.69
CA THR A 212 -2.49 9.92 -15.50
C THR A 212 -3.26 10.89 -14.62
N PRO A 213 -4.41 10.53 -14.03
CA PRO A 213 -5.29 9.38 -14.33
C PRO A 213 -6.40 9.74 -15.33
N LEU A 214 -7.20 8.75 -15.79
CA LEU A 214 -8.36 9.05 -16.66
C LEU A 214 -9.42 9.89 -15.95
N ARG A 215 -9.66 9.64 -14.67
CA ARG A 215 -10.76 10.25 -13.89
C ARG A 215 -10.45 11.66 -13.36
N ASP A 216 -9.67 12.43 -14.11
CA ASP A 216 -9.35 13.83 -13.83
C ASP A 216 -10.10 14.73 -14.82
N GLU A 217 -10.82 15.74 -14.30
CA GLU A 217 -11.58 16.69 -15.12
C GLU A 217 -10.69 17.44 -16.13
N ASN A 218 -9.44 17.74 -15.76
CA ASN A 218 -8.49 18.38 -16.67
C ASN A 218 -8.10 17.46 -17.82
N VAL A 219 -8.00 16.15 -17.56
CA VAL A 219 -7.73 15.15 -18.61
C VAL A 219 -8.93 15.05 -19.55
N TYR A 220 -10.16 15.03 -19.02
CA TYR A 220 -11.36 15.04 -19.86
C TYR A 220 -11.44 16.28 -20.76
N GLN A 221 -11.12 17.46 -20.25
CA GLN A 221 -11.12 18.69 -21.04
C GLN A 221 -10.04 18.70 -22.13
N ALA A 222 -8.90 18.05 -21.90
CA ALA A 222 -7.80 18.01 -22.85
C ALA A 222 -7.99 16.98 -23.99
N ILE A 223 -8.75 15.90 -23.76
CA ILE A 223 -8.92 14.81 -24.74
C ILE A 223 -9.36 15.31 -26.13
N PRO A 224 -10.40 16.16 -26.27
CA PRO A 224 -10.86 16.60 -27.60
C PRO A 224 -9.79 17.33 -28.41
N GLU A 225 -8.96 18.16 -27.78
CA GLU A 225 -7.89 18.93 -28.43
C GLU A 225 -6.69 18.04 -28.79
N ILE A 226 -6.38 17.05 -27.94
CA ILE A 226 -5.29 16.11 -28.21
C ILE A 226 -5.65 15.17 -29.36
N LEU A 227 -6.91 14.71 -29.42
CA LEU A 227 -7.40 13.85 -30.50
C LEU A 227 -7.31 14.51 -31.88
N ASP A 228 -7.34 15.84 -31.95
CA ASP A 228 -7.16 16.59 -33.20
C ASP A 228 -5.68 16.59 -33.68
N GLN A 229 -4.74 16.19 -32.83
CA GLN A 229 -3.29 16.22 -33.10
C GLN A 229 -2.65 14.84 -33.15
N THR A 230 -3.08 13.91 -32.30
CA THR A 230 -2.53 12.55 -32.24
C THR A 230 -3.57 11.53 -31.80
N SER A 231 -3.31 10.25 -32.07
CA SER A 231 -4.15 9.15 -31.61
C SER A 231 -4.06 9.00 -30.08
N MET A 232 -5.21 8.79 -29.44
CA MET A 232 -5.28 8.52 -28.00
C MET A 232 -5.85 7.15 -27.67
N PHE A 233 -5.34 6.56 -26.60
CA PHE A 233 -5.79 5.29 -26.06
C PHE A 233 -5.97 5.41 -24.56
N TYR A 234 -6.79 4.53 -23.98
CA TYR A 234 -6.86 4.32 -22.55
C TYR A 234 -6.47 2.88 -22.23
N PHE A 235 -5.59 2.70 -21.26
CA PHE A 235 -5.20 1.40 -20.74
C PHE A 235 -5.25 1.39 -19.21
N GLY A 236 -6.11 0.53 -18.66
CA GLY A 236 -6.30 0.39 -17.23
C GLY A 236 -7.33 -0.68 -16.91
N ILE A 237 -7.84 -0.69 -15.68
CA ILE A 237 -8.86 -1.64 -15.25
C ILE A 237 -10.04 -1.60 -16.23
N THR A 238 -10.52 -2.78 -16.61
CA THR A 238 -11.63 -2.93 -17.56
C THR A 238 -12.83 -2.12 -17.10
N LEU A 239 -13.20 -1.11 -17.88
CA LEU A 239 -14.31 -0.21 -17.54
C LEU A 239 -15.65 -0.97 -17.56
N PRO A 240 -16.47 -0.84 -16.50
CA PRO A 240 -17.85 -1.28 -16.53
C PRO A 240 -18.63 -0.63 -17.68
N LYS A 241 -19.66 -1.32 -18.19
CA LYS A 241 -20.50 -0.77 -19.26
C LYS A 241 -21.13 0.57 -18.88
N THR A 242 -21.56 0.72 -17.63
CA THR A 242 -22.14 1.96 -17.10
C THR A 242 -21.16 3.14 -17.16
N ASP A 243 -19.87 2.89 -16.94
CA ASP A 243 -18.84 3.92 -16.95
C ASP A 243 -18.56 4.36 -18.39
N ILE A 244 -18.50 3.40 -19.33
CA ILE A 244 -18.37 3.69 -20.76
C ILE A 244 -19.58 4.51 -21.25
N GLU A 245 -20.79 4.08 -20.90
CA GLU A 245 -22.02 4.80 -21.25
C GLU A 245 -22.02 6.21 -20.67
N HIS A 246 -21.58 6.40 -19.42
CA HIS A 246 -21.48 7.72 -18.80
C HIS A 246 -20.45 8.62 -19.49
N LEU A 247 -19.26 8.09 -19.80
CA LEU A 247 -18.22 8.84 -20.52
C LEU A 247 -18.74 9.31 -21.88
N GLN A 248 -19.42 8.43 -22.62
CA GLN A 248 -19.90 8.75 -23.96
C GLN A 248 -21.15 9.66 -23.97
N SER A 249 -22.11 9.42 -23.08
CA SER A 249 -23.41 10.11 -23.09
C SER A 249 -23.48 11.37 -22.23
N VAL A 250 -22.55 11.54 -21.29
CA VAL A 250 -22.53 12.68 -20.37
C VAL A 250 -21.24 13.48 -20.53
N VAL A 251 -20.08 12.86 -20.36
CA VAL A 251 -18.80 13.58 -20.32
C VAL A 251 -18.40 14.10 -21.70
N PHE A 252 -18.56 13.28 -22.75
CA PHE A 252 -18.17 13.62 -24.11
C PHE A 252 -19.34 13.77 -25.10
N ALA A 253 -20.55 14.01 -24.59
CA ALA A 253 -21.76 14.12 -25.40
C ALA A 253 -21.64 15.18 -26.51
N GLU A 254 -20.93 16.27 -26.25
CA GLU A 254 -20.76 17.38 -27.19
C GLU A 254 -19.68 17.13 -28.25
N ASN A 255 -18.78 16.16 -28.02
CA ASN A 255 -17.59 15.94 -28.85
C ASN A 255 -17.64 14.64 -29.67
N ASP A 256 -18.75 13.87 -29.61
CA ASP A 256 -18.92 12.54 -30.24
C ASP A 256 -17.71 11.60 -30.06
N ILE A 257 -17.19 11.56 -28.84
CA ILE A 257 -16.03 10.73 -28.50
C ILE A 257 -16.48 9.36 -28.01
N GLN A 258 -15.87 8.31 -28.55
CA GLN A 258 -16.20 6.93 -28.27
C GLN A 258 -14.99 6.14 -27.78
N PHE A 259 -15.23 5.22 -26.84
CA PHE A 259 -14.23 4.29 -26.32
C PHE A 259 -14.47 2.92 -26.94
N ARG A 260 -13.60 2.51 -27.88
CA ARG A 260 -13.69 1.20 -28.54
C ARG A 260 -12.64 0.26 -27.96
N LYS A 261 -13.10 -0.81 -27.32
CA LYS A 261 -12.21 -1.86 -26.79
C LYS A 261 -11.42 -2.55 -27.92
N ILE A 262 -10.11 -2.64 -27.77
CA ILE A 262 -9.18 -3.29 -28.72
C ILE A 262 -8.76 -4.66 -28.20
N ALA A 263 -8.27 -4.69 -26.95
CA ALA A 263 -7.71 -5.88 -26.34
C ALA A 263 -8.02 -5.93 -24.85
N THR A 264 -7.97 -7.13 -24.27
CA THR A 264 -8.07 -7.37 -22.83
C THR A 264 -6.92 -8.25 -22.41
N VAL A 265 -6.22 -7.86 -21.34
CA VAL A 265 -5.05 -8.55 -20.80
C VAL A 265 -5.22 -8.68 -19.30
N GLY A 266 -5.64 -9.87 -18.85
CA GLY A 266 -6.04 -10.09 -17.47
C GLY A 266 -7.29 -9.28 -17.10
N ASP A 267 -7.15 -8.43 -16.08
CA ASP A 267 -8.17 -7.53 -15.55
C ASP A 267 -8.20 -6.15 -16.25
N GLU A 268 -7.18 -5.85 -17.05
CA GLU A 268 -7.03 -4.59 -17.76
C GLU A 268 -7.46 -4.68 -19.22
N SER A 269 -7.80 -3.55 -19.81
CA SER A 269 -8.23 -3.47 -21.20
C SER A 269 -7.71 -2.22 -21.88
N LEU A 270 -7.35 -2.37 -23.16
CA LEU A 270 -6.95 -1.30 -24.05
C LEU A 270 -8.17 -0.80 -24.84
N TYR A 271 -8.40 0.49 -24.82
CA TYR A 271 -9.48 1.16 -25.56
C TYR A 271 -8.88 2.22 -26.49
N ALA A 272 -9.30 2.23 -27.75
CA ALA A 272 -9.09 3.37 -28.63
C ALA A 272 -10.10 4.46 -28.29
N ILE A 273 -9.62 5.70 -28.19
CA ILE A 273 -10.46 6.87 -28.03
C ILE A 273 -10.61 7.49 -29.42
N ILE A 274 -11.84 7.57 -29.93
CA ILE A 274 -12.14 7.97 -31.31
C ILE A 274 -13.10 9.14 -31.27
N LYS A 275 -12.81 10.18 -32.04
CA LYS A 275 -13.70 11.31 -32.31
C LYS A 275 -14.27 11.12 -33.72
N ASN A 276 -15.60 11.05 -33.85
CA ASN A 276 -16.27 10.87 -35.16
C ASN A 276 -16.52 12.20 -35.89
#